data_AF-A0A545V7T0-F1
#
_entry.id   AF-A0A545V7T0-F1
#
_cell.length_a   1.000
_cell.length_b   1.000
_cell.length_c   1.000
_cell.angle_alpha   90.00
_cell.angle_beta   90.00
_cell.angle_gamma   90.00
#
_symmetry.space_group_name_H-M   'P 1'
#
loop_
_entity.id
_entity.type
_entity.pdbx_description
1 polymer ?
#
loop_
_entity_poly.entity_id
_entity_poly.type
_entity_poly.pdbx_seq_one_letter_code
_entity_poly.pdbx_strand_id
1 'polypeptide(L)'
;MSAVATLRGETSQQVRSLYRQLLRQGEQFTAYNFREYAKRRTRDAFHEHKAEKDSRKVQELIQKGLKELQAMKRQTVIGQFYQLDRLVVEGRLSDSSKSDQVAKQ
;
A
#
# COMPACT_ATOMS: atom_id res chain seq x y z
N MET A 1 20.33 21.46 -19.82
CA MET A 1 19.65 20.33 -19.15
C MET A 1 18.65 19.73 -20.14
N SER A 2 18.72 18.43 -20.45
CA SER A 2 17.92 17.79 -21.51
C SER A 2 16.48 17.51 -21.09
N ALA A 3 15.49 17.76 -21.97
CA ALA A 3 14.06 17.51 -21.74
C ALA A 3 13.74 16.02 -21.44
N VAL A 4 14.61 15.10 -21.85
CA VAL A 4 14.47 13.66 -21.54
C VAL A 4 14.79 13.38 -20.06
N ALA A 5 15.71 14.15 -19.46
CA ALA A 5 16.07 13.99 -18.06
C ALA A 5 14.97 14.53 -17.12
N THR A 6 14.29 15.62 -17.49
CA THR A 6 13.16 16.17 -16.74
C THR A 6 11.97 15.21 -16.72
N LEU A 7 11.60 14.64 -17.87
CA LEU A 7 10.53 13.64 -17.99
C LEU A 7 10.81 12.36 -17.17
N ARG A 8 12.06 11.90 -17.15
CA ARG A 8 12.47 10.77 -16.28
C ARG A 8 12.37 11.14 -14.79
N GLY A 9 12.72 12.38 -14.44
CA GLY A 9 12.56 12.92 -13.09
C GLY A 9 11.11 12.87 -12.62
N GLU A 10 10.19 13.39 -13.42
CA GLU A 10 8.74 13.39 -13.17
C GLU A 10 8.18 11.97 -13.02
N THR A 11 8.54 11.07 -13.95
CA THR A 11 8.12 9.65 -13.89
C THR A 11 8.58 8.99 -12.60
N SER A 12 9.83 9.24 -12.19
CA SER A 12 10.39 8.65 -10.96
C SER A 12 9.71 9.19 -9.68
N GLN A 13 9.23 10.44 -9.69
CA GLN A 13 8.46 11.01 -8.59
C GLN A 13 7.05 10.41 -8.55
N GLN A 14 6.41 10.26 -9.72
CA GLN A 14 5.09 9.64 -9.84
C GLN A 14 5.09 8.20 -9.32
N VAL A 15 6.06 7.38 -9.71
CA VAL A 15 6.21 5.98 -9.25
C VAL A 15 6.36 5.93 -7.72
N ARG A 16 7.23 6.77 -7.14
CA ARG A 16 7.41 6.83 -5.68
C ARG A 16 6.15 7.30 -4.95
N SER A 17 5.44 8.27 -5.52
CA SER A 17 4.17 8.75 -4.98
C SER A 17 3.12 7.63 -4.97
N LEU A 18 2.96 6.93 -6.09
CA LEU A 18 2.03 5.81 -6.24
C LEU A 18 2.32 4.68 -5.26
N TYR A 19 3.61 4.31 -5.10
CA TYR A 19 4.03 3.30 -4.12
C TYR A 19 3.58 3.66 -2.70
N ARG A 20 3.84 4.90 -2.26
CA ARG A 20 3.43 5.35 -0.92
C ARG A 20 1.91 5.39 -0.77
N GLN A 21 1.18 5.79 -1.81
CA GLN A 21 -0.29 5.82 -1.79
C GLN A 21 -0.86 4.41 -1.64
N LEU A 22 -0.33 3.43 -2.37
CA LEU A 22 -0.75 2.03 -2.25
C LEU A 22 -0.48 1.46 -0.86
N LEU A 23 0.72 1.69 -0.30
CA LEU A 23 1.04 1.24 1.06
C LEU A 23 0.12 1.86 2.11
N ARG A 24 -0.05 3.19 2.08
CA ARG A 24 -0.94 3.91 3.02
C ARG A 24 -2.37 3.42 2.90
N GLN A 25 -2.87 3.18 1.68
CA GLN A 25 -4.22 2.66 1.48
C GLN A 25 -4.34 1.22 2.00
N GLY A 26 -3.31 0.39 1.82
CA GLY A 26 -3.28 -0.98 2.32
C GLY A 26 -3.34 -1.06 3.84
N GLU A 27 -2.74 -0.10 4.54
CA GLU A 27 -2.81 -0.01 6.01
C GLU A 27 -4.22 0.29 6.54
N GLN A 28 -5.09 0.89 5.73
CA GLN A 28 -6.45 1.23 6.13
C GLN A 28 -7.41 0.02 6.18
N PHE A 29 -7.01 -1.15 5.68
CA PHE A 29 -7.84 -2.35 5.79
C PHE A 29 -8.04 -2.73 7.26
N THR A 30 -9.29 -2.99 7.65
CA THR A 30 -9.65 -3.43 9.00
C THR A 30 -9.20 -4.86 9.29
N ALA A 31 -9.21 -5.74 8.28
CA ALA A 31 -8.79 -7.12 8.41
C ALA A 31 -7.27 -7.31 8.19
N TYR A 32 -6.60 -7.99 9.13
CA TYR A 32 -5.15 -8.25 9.09
C TYR A 32 -4.66 -8.89 7.79
N ASN A 33 -5.35 -9.94 7.33
CA ASN A 33 -5.00 -10.66 6.11
C ASN A 33 -4.95 -9.72 4.89
N PHE A 34 -5.88 -8.77 4.78
CA PHE A 34 -5.89 -7.80 3.68
C PHE A 34 -4.82 -6.72 3.83
N ARG A 35 -4.55 -6.23 5.06
CA ARG A 35 -3.43 -5.30 5.29
C ARG A 35 -2.10 -5.91 4.87
N GLU A 36 -1.79 -7.10 5.36
CA GLU A 36 -0.51 -7.77 5.09
C GLU A 36 -0.40 -8.20 3.62
N TYR A 37 -1.50 -8.70 3.03
CA TYR A 37 -1.52 -9.03 1.61
C TYR A 37 -1.26 -7.79 0.75
N ALA A 38 -1.97 -6.68 1.00
CA ALA A 38 -1.81 -5.44 0.24
C ALA A 38 -0.37 -4.91 0.35
N LYS A 39 0.20 -4.91 1.56
CA LYS A 39 1.58 -4.50 1.82
C LYS A 39 2.58 -5.38 1.07
N ARG A 40 2.47 -6.70 1.18
CA ARG A 40 3.37 -7.65 0.49
C ARG A 40 3.23 -7.52 -1.02
N ARG A 41 2.01 -7.57 -1.56
CA ARG A 41 1.74 -7.48 -2.99
C ARG A 41 2.27 -6.19 -3.62
N THR A 42 2.10 -5.06 -2.93
CA THR A 42 2.63 -3.75 -3.37
C THR A 42 4.16 -3.78 -3.40
N ARG A 43 4.82 -4.31 -2.35
CA ARG A 43 6.28 -4.40 -2.32
C ARG A 43 6.81 -5.29 -3.43
N ASP A 44 6.23 -6.47 -3.60
CA ASP A 44 6.66 -7.45 -4.59
C ASP A 44 6.49 -6.90 -6.01
N ALA A 45 5.35 -6.29 -6.32
CA ALA A 45 5.09 -5.69 -7.64
C ALA A 45 6.11 -4.61 -8.02
N PHE A 46 6.45 -3.72 -7.08
CA PHE A 46 7.42 -2.66 -7.35
C PHE A 46 8.86 -3.17 -7.37
N HIS A 47 9.16 -4.24 -6.63
CA HIS A 47 10.48 -4.88 -6.66
C HIS A 47 10.70 -5.63 -7.97
N GLU A 48 9.70 -6.38 -8.43
CA GLU A 48 9.70 -7.13 -9.69
C GLU A 48 10.02 -6.22 -10.89
N HIS A 49 9.47 -5.00 -10.92
CA HIS A 49 9.66 -4.06 -12.02
C HIS A 49 10.67 -2.94 -11.75
N LYS A 50 11.50 -3.07 -10.70
CA LYS A 50 12.47 -2.03 -10.31
C LYS A 50 13.47 -1.66 -11.42
N ALA A 51 13.86 -2.64 -12.23
CA ALA A 51 14.86 -2.49 -13.28
C ALA A 51 14.26 -2.27 -14.68
N GLU A 52 12.95 -2.07 -14.78
CA GLU A 52 12.28 -1.85 -16.06
C GLU A 52 12.74 -0.51 -16.68
N LYS A 53 13.15 -0.56 -17.95
CA LYS A 53 13.70 0.60 -18.68
C LYS A 53 12.81 1.04 -19.84
N ASP A 54 11.88 0.18 -20.27
CA ASP A 54 10.95 0.54 -21.31
C ASP A 54 9.92 1.54 -20.78
N SER A 55 9.96 2.75 -21.34
CA SER A 55 9.05 3.85 -20.98
C SER A 55 7.57 3.47 -21.15
N ARG A 56 7.22 2.70 -22.19
CA ARG A 56 5.83 2.30 -22.45
C ARG A 56 5.34 1.35 -21.37
N LYS A 57 6.15 0.34 -21.05
CA LYS A 57 5.85 -0.63 -20.00
C LYS A 57 5.78 0.02 -18.61
N VAL A 58 6.66 0.99 -18.32
CA VAL A 58 6.58 1.79 -17.09
C VAL A 58 5.25 2.55 -17.00
N GLN A 59 4.80 3.18 -18.10
CA GLN A 59 3.51 3.86 -18.13
C GLN A 59 2.34 2.90 -17.92
N GLU A 60 2.36 1.73 -18.55
CA GLU A 60 1.34 0.68 -18.35
C GLU A 60 1.27 0.22 -16.89
N LEU A 61 2.43 0.02 -16.25
CA LEU A 61 2.52 -0.37 -14.84
C LEU A 61 2.00 0.72 -13.91
N ILE A 62 2.30 2.00 -14.20
CA ILE A 62 1.74 3.14 -13.47
C ILE A 62 0.21 3.14 -13.58
N GLN A 63 -0.34 2.95 -14.78
CA GLN A 63 -1.79 2.92 -14.99
C GLN A 63 -2.45 1.73 -14.27
N LYS A 64 -1.79 0.57 -14.28
CA LYS A 64 -2.22 -0.59 -13.50
C LYS A 64 -2.26 -0.28 -12.00
N GLY A 65 -1.18 0.30 -11.45
CA GLY A 65 -1.13 0.66 -10.04
C GLY A 65 -2.16 1.72 -9.64
N LEU A 66 -2.51 2.66 -10.53
CA LEU A 66 -3.59 3.61 -10.29
C LEU A 66 -4.97 2.93 -10.22
N LYS A 67 -5.23 1.95 -11.09
CA LYS A 67 -6.46 1.14 -11.04
C LYS A 67 -6.52 0.31 -9.76
N GLU A 68 -5.41 -0.31 -9.36
CA GLU A 68 -5.29 -1.06 -8.11
C GLU A 68 -5.54 -0.16 -6.89
N LEU A 69 -4.99 1.06 -6.88
CA LEU A 69 -5.23 2.03 -5.81
C LEU A 69 -6.71 2.39 -5.68
N GLN A 70 -7.41 2.61 -6.80
CA GLN A 70 -8.85 2.87 -6.77
C GLN A 70 -9.64 1.67 -6.26
N ALA A 71 -9.25 0.45 -6.65
CA ALA A 71 -9.87 -0.77 -6.14
C ALA A 71 -9.66 -0.92 -4.64
N MET A 72 -8.44 -0.72 -4.15
CA MET A 72 -8.13 -0.76 -2.72
C MET A 72 -8.95 0.26 -1.94
N LYS A 73 -9.07 1.51 -2.42
CA LYS A 73 -9.92 2.54 -1.80
C LYS A 73 -11.37 2.07 -1.60
N ARG A 74 -11.98 1.48 -2.64
CA ARG A 74 -13.34 0.95 -2.56
C ARG A 74 -13.44 -0.21 -1.58
N GLN A 75 -12.50 -1.15 -1.64
CA GLN A 75 -12.50 -2.34 -0.77
C GLN A 75 -12.26 -1.99 0.70
N THR A 76 -11.44 -0.98 0.98
CA THR A 76 -11.26 -0.46 2.35
C THR A 76 -12.58 0.07 2.89
N VAL A 77 -13.30 0.89 2.11
CA VAL A 77 -14.59 1.46 2.52
C VAL A 77 -15.63 0.36 2.73
N ILE A 78 -15.73 -0.61 1.83
CA ILE A 78 -16.64 -1.76 1.99
C ILE A 78 -16.32 -2.55 3.26
N GLY A 79 -15.04 -2.83 3.52
CA GLY A 79 -14.61 -3.53 4.73
C GLY A 79 -14.89 -2.77 6.04
N GLN A 80 -15.08 -1.45 5.98
CA GLN A 80 -15.51 -0.64 7.13
C GLN A 80 -17.02 -0.75 7.39
N PHE A 81 -17.84 -0.99 6.36
CA PHE A 81 -19.28 -1.23 6.50
C PHE A 81 -19.58 -2.64 7.02
N TYR A 82 -18.77 -3.63 6.62
CA TYR A 82 -18.93 -5.03 7.00
C TYR A 82 -17.75 -5.48 7.88
N GLN A 83 -17.60 -4.84 9.05
CA GLN A 83 -16.55 -5.22 10.00
C GLN A 83 -16.84 -6.63 10.51
N LEU A 84 -15.91 -7.55 10.23
CA LEU A 84 -15.90 -8.89 10.79
C LEU A 84 -15.20 -8.87 12.15
N ASP A 85 -15.54 -9.84 13.00
CA ASP A 85 -14.84 -10.03 14.27
C ASP A 85 -13.35 -10.21 14.04
N ARG A 86 -12.56 -9.63 14.94
CA ARG A 86 -11.10 -9.70 14.85
C ARG A 86 -10.63 -11.15 14.91
N LEU A 87 -9.63 -11.46 14.10
CA LEU A 87 -9.03 -12.80 14.08
C LEU A 87 -8.26 -13.05 15.40
N VAL A 88 -8.13 -14.31 15.80
CA VAL A 88 -7.36 -14.71 17.01
C VAL A 88 -5.92 -14.18 16.98
N VAL A 89 -5.34 -14.06 15.79
CA VAL A 89 -3.99 -13.50 15.57
C VAL A 89 -3.91 -11.98 15.81
N GLU A 90 -5.03 -11.27 15.83
CA GLU A 90 -5.10 -9.83 16.10
C GLU A 90 -5.28 -9.52 17.59
N GLY A 91 -5.81 -10.46 18.39
CA GLY A 91 -6.10 -10.25 19.82
C GLY A 91 -4.86 -10.08 20.71
N ARG A 92 -3.73 -10.70 20.34
CA ARG A 92 -2.48 -10.63 21.14
C ARG A 92 -1.75 -9.29 21.01
N LEU A 93 -2.06 -8.49 19.99
CA LEU A 93 -1.42 -7.19 19.74
C LEU A 93 -2.07 -6.04 20.53
N SER A 94 -3.33 -6.19 20.96
CA SER A 94 -4.02 -5.17 21.76
C SER A 94 -3.71 -5.23 23.26
N ASP A 95 -3.27 -6.38 23.77
CA ASP A 95 -2.98 -6.53 25.20
C ASP A 95 -1.60 -5.96 25.56
N SER A 96 -0.64 -5.97 24.63
CA SER A 96 0.68 -5.35 24.83
C SER A 96 0.64 -3.82 24.87
N SER A 97 -0.35 -3.18 24.22
CA SER A 97 -0.51 -1.72 24.28
C SER A 97 -1.30 -1.24 25.50
N LYS A 98 -2.11 -2.11 26.13
CA LYS A 98 -2.79 -1.83 27.39
C LYS A 98 -1.86 -2.00 28.60
N SER A 99 -0.95 -2.98 28.58
CA SER A 99 0.01 -3.19 29.67
C SER A 99 0.96 -1.99 29.88
N ASP A 100 1.33 -1.29 28.81
CA ASP A 100 2.24 -0.12 28.88
C ASP A 100 1.58 1.14 29.46
N GLN A 101 0.24 1.22 29.46
CA GLN A 101 -0.48 2.35 30.08
C GLN A 101 -0.76 2.11 31.57
N VAL A 102 -0.94 0.86 31.99
CA VAL A 102 -1.17 0.52 33.41
C VAL A 102 0.11 0.65 34.25
N ALA A 103 1.29 0.48 33.65
CA ALA A 103 2.58 0.62 34.34
C ALA A 103 3.02 2.08 34.61
N LYS A 104 2.20 3.08 34.26
CA LYS A 104 2.50 4.52 34.46
C LYS A 104 1.54 5.22 35.43
N GLN A 105 0.78 4.48 36.23
CA GLN A 105 0.00 5.02 37.35
C GLN A 105 0.57 4.56 38.70
#